data_AF-A0A848ZHW3-F1
#
_entry.id   AF-A0A848ZHW3-F1
#
_cell.length_a   1.000
_cell.length_b   1.000
_cell.length_c   1.000
_cell.angle_alpha   90.00
_cell.angle_beta   90.00
_cell.angle_gamma   90.00
#
_symmetry.space_group_name_H-M   'P 1'
#
loop_
_entity.id
_entity.type
_entity.pdbx_description
1 polymer ?
#
loop_
_entity_poly.entity_id
_entity_poly.type
_entity_poly.pdbx_seq_one_letter_code
_entity_poly.pdbx_strand_id
1 'polypeptide(L)'
;HYYLPKLLANYLTKANGSVFTIIPWFGYASIGAFLSVLFSRFKNNTYLYPIAIGSLSILGFALLTYSSTFFLKLYEVSGMLIFSKIYFNNYLFIRLGDVFLVFALFMLFRRFMNHRTILRIGQSTLSIYVIHYIILYGSFTGLGLYYFLNHSLSPIIAIAGAFVFILITTVLALRYEENKALLKQQLYKALKVGQLKVENWLNQEGQPTLKAFIIKTKLGLMRLFRMVKN
;
A
#
# COMPACT_ATOMS: atom_id res chain seq x y z
N HIS A 1 1.86 0.28 27.52
CA HIS A 1 2.14 0.97 26.26
C HIS A 1 3.57 1.53 26.13
N TYR A 2 4.41 1.50 27.17
CA TYR A 2 5.78 2.08 27.14
C TYR A 2 6.90 1.11 26.70
N TYR A 3 6.61 -0.17 26.47
CA TYR A 3 7.64 -1.19 26.20
C TYR A 3 7.87 -1.51 24.72
N LEU A 4 7.09 -0.90 23.81
CA LEU A 4 7.23 -1.13 22.37
C LEU A 4 7.73 0.16 21.69
N PRO A 5 8.77 0.10 20.84
CA PRO A 5 9.15 1.22 19.99
C PRO A 5 7.92 1.77 19.24
N LYS A 6 7.80 3.11 19.14
CA LYS A 6 6.62 3.77 18.55
C LYS A 6 6.24 3.20 17.18
N LEU A 7 7.23 2.85 16.36
CA LEU A 7 7.02 2.23 15.04
C LEU A 7 6.25 0.89 15.15
N LEU A 8 6.70 -0.01 16.03
CA LEU A 8 6.01 -1.28 16.26
C LEU A 8 4.66 -1.07 16.96
N ALA A 9 4.57 -0.09 17.86
CA ALA A 9 3.33 0.22 18.57
C ALA A 9 2.23 0.65 17.59
N ASN A 10 2.58 1.40 16.54
CA ASN A 10 1.65 1.81 15.49
C ASN A 10 1.18 0.65 14.62
N TYR A 11 1.98 -0.40 14.48
CA TYR A 11 1.64 -1.56 13.66
C TYR A 11 0.72 -2.55 14.39
N LEU A 12 0.82 -2.62 15.72
CA LEU A 12 0.02 -3.54 16.53
C LEU A 12 -1.17 -2.88 17.23
N THR A 13 -1.10 -1.58 17.51
CA THR A 13 -2.10 -0.88 18.33
C THR A 13 -2.53 0.43 17.72
N LYS A 14 -3.76 0.85 18.05
CA LYS A 14 -4.30 2.17 17.68
C LYS A 14 -3.91 3.28 18.67
N ALA A 15 -3.03 2.99 19.65
CA ALA A 15 -2.74 3.88 20.76
C ALA A 15 -2.18 5.25 20.34
N ASN A 16 -1.46 5.31 19.21
CA ASN A 16 -0.91 6.54 18.65
C ASN A 16 -1.72 7.05 17.43
N GLY A 17 -2.98 6.65 17.28
CA GLY A 17 -3.84 7.04 16.15
C GLY A 17 -3.58 6.28 14.85
N SER A 18 -2.84 5.17 14.89
CA SER A 18 -2.55 4.38 13.69
C SER A 18 -3.81 3.74 13.10
N VAL A 19 -4.04 3.99 11.82
CA VAL A 19 -5.13 3.40 11.03
C VAL A 19 -4.68 2.07 10.37
N PHE A 20 -3.36 1.85 10.25
CA PHE A 20 -2.74 0.71 9.58
C PHE A 20 -2.21 -0.34 10.58
N THR A 21 -3.11 -0.85 11.43
CA THR A 21 -2.78 -1.91 12.39
C THR A 21 -2.97 -3.29 11.76
N ILE A 22 -2.12 -4.28 12.02
CA ILE A 22 -2.28 -5.64 11.45
C ILE A 22 -3.64 -6.24 11.80
N ILE A 23 -4.09 -6.04 13.03
CA ILE A 23 -5.38 -6.51 13.52
C ILE A 23 -6.39 -5.37 13.34
N PRO A 24 -7.51 -5.58 12.62
CA PRO A 24 -8.08 -6.88 12.22
C PRO A 24 -7.74 -7.34 10.79
N TRP A 25 -7.00 -6.54 10.01
CA TRP A 25 -6.81 -6.75 8.57
C TRP A 25 -6.15 -8.08 8.17
N PHE A 26 -5.36 -8.67 9.06
CA PHE A 26 -4.73 -9.98 8.86
C PHE A 26 -5.73 -11.09 8.51
N GLY A 27 -6.95 -11.03 9.06
CA GLY A 27 -8.00 -12.00 8.73
C GLY A 27 -8.36 -11.96 7.24
N TYR A 28 -8.57 -10.78 6.68
CA TYR A 28 -8.83 -10.61 5.25
C TYR A 28 -7.66 -11.07 4.38
N ALA A 29 -6.43 -10.73 4.77
CA ALA A 29 -5.23 -11.16 4.04
C ALA A 29 -5.11 -12.69 4.02
N SER A 30 -5.38 -13.35 5.14
CA SER A 30 -5.32 -14.80 5.27
C SER A 30 -6.41 -15.50 4.44
N ILE A 31 -7.64 -14.97 4.44
CA ILE A 31 -8.73 -15.49 3.60
C ILE A 31 -8.38 -15.32 2.11
N GLY A 32 -7.85 -14.16 1.72
CA GLY A 32 -7.39 -13.92 0.35
C GLY A 32 -6.29 -14.89 -0.08
N ALA A 33 -5.31 -15.15 0.80
CA ALA A 33 -4.26 -16.12 0.55
C ALA A 33 -4.82 -17.55 0.39
N PHE A 34 -5.76 -17.95 1.25
CA PHE A 34 -6.45 -19.24 1.16
C PHE A 34 -7.19 -19.39 -0.18
N LEU A 35 -7.97 -18.38 -0.58
CA LEU A 35 -8.66 -18.38 -1.87
C LEU A 35 -7.66 -18.47 -3.03
N SER A 36 -6.55 -17.72 -2.98
CA SER A 36 -5.50 -17.79 -4.01
C SER A 36 -4.95 -19.21 -4.17
N VAL A 37 -4.70 -19.93 -3.07
CA VAL A 37 -4.23 -21.33 -3.11
C VAL A 37 -5.30 -22.24 -3.70
N LEU A 38 -6.57 -22.07 -3.31
CA LEU A 38 -7.70 -22.87 -3.82
C LEU A 38 -7.84 -22.71 -5.34
N PHE A 39 -7.86 -21.48 -5.84
CA PHE A 39 -7.97 -21.21 -7.28
C PHE A 39 -6.75 -21.71 -8.05
N SER A 40 -5.54 -21.57 -7.51
CA SER A 40 -4.32 -22.08 -8.16
C SER A 40 -4.32 -23.60 -8.27
N ARG A 41 -4.73 -24.30 -7.20
CA ARG A 41 -4.80 -25.76 -7.15
C ARG A 41 -5.83 -26.32 -8.14
N PHE A 42 -7.01 -25.71 -8.22
CA PHE A 42 -8.13 -26.20 -9.04
C PHE A 42 -8.28 -25.51 -10.40
N LYS A 43 -7.27 -24.75 -10.85
CA LYS A 43 -7.33 -23.93 -12.08
C LYS A 43 -7.78 -24.67 -13.35
N ASN A 44 -7.51 -25.98 -13.43
CA ASN A 44 -7.84 -26.83 -14.59
C ASN A 44 -9.22 -27.51 -14.47
N ASN A 45 -9.92 -27.34 -13.35
CA ASN A 45 -11.25 -27.93 -13.13
C ASN A 45 -12.33 -27.07 -13.79
N THR A 46 -13.16 -27.70 -14.64
CA THR A 46 -14.26 -27.06 -15.36
C THR A 46 -15.30 -26.42 -14.44
N TYR A 47 -15.50 -26.98 -13.24
CA TYR A 47 -16.50 -26.51 -12.28
C TYR A 47 -15.98 -25.49 -11.27
N LEU A 48 -14.70 -25.10 -11.33
CA LEU A 48 -14.10 -24.16 -10.35
C LEU A 48 -14.92 -22.87 -10.21
N TYR A 49 -15.21 -22.21 -11.32
CA TYR A 49 -15.87 -20.91 -11.28
C TYR A 49 -17.36 -20.98 -10.95
N PRO A 50 -18.18 -21.89 -11.52
CA PRO A 50 -19.56 -22.04 -11.08
C PRO A 50 -19.68 -22.30 -9.57
N ILE A 51 -18.84 -23.21 -9.03
CA ILE A 51 -18.83 -23.52 -7.59
C ILE A 51 -18.35 -22.31 -6.78
N ALA A 52 -17.29 -21.62 -7.21
CA ALA A 52 -16.77 -20.47 -6.51
C ALA A 52 -17.77 -19.30 -6.51
N ILE A 53 -18.41 -19.00 -7.64
CA ILE A 53 -19.44 -17.97 -7.75
C ILE A 53 -20.61 -18.31 -6.82
N GLY A 54 -21.12 -19.55 -6.88
CA GLY A 54 -22.23 -19.98 -6.02
C GLY A 54 -21.89 -19.92 -4.54
N SER A 55 -20.78 -20.53 -4.14
CA SER A 55 -20.37 -20.58 -2.73
C SER A 55 -20.04 -19.20 -2.16
N LEU A 56 -19.31 -18.35 -2.89
CA LEU A 56 -19.01 -16.99 -2.43
C LEU A 56 -20.25 -16.09 -2.43
N SER A 57 -21.19 -16.27 -3.34
CA SER A 57 -22.46 -15.52 -3.31
C SER A 57 -23.29 -15.89 -2.09
N ILE A 58 -23.45 -17.20 -1.83
CA ILE A 58 -24.21 -17.71 -0.68
C ILE A 58 -23.54 -17.27 0.63
N LEU A 59 -22.23 -17.49 0.78
CA LEU A 59 -21.47 -17.09 1.96
C LEU A 59 -21.46 -15.57 2.14
N GLY A 60 -21.31 -14.82 1.05
CA GLY A 60 -21.31 -13.36 1.07
C GLY A 60 -22.64 -12.80 1.55
N PHE A 61 -23.75 -13.29 0.99
CA PHE A 61 -25.08 -12.92 1.42
C PHE A 61 -25.35 -13.33 2.88
N ALA A 62 -24.98 -14.55 3.26
CA ALA A 62 -25.16 -15.03 4.62
C ALA A 62 -24.36 -14.21 5.65
N LEU A 63 -23.13 -13.78 5.31
CA LEU A 63 -22.34 -12.88 6.15
C LEU A 63 -22.97 -11.49 6.23
N LEU A 64 -23.59 -10.99 5.17
CA LEU A 64 -24.23 -9.69 5.17
C LEU A 64 -25.50 -9.67 6.03
N THR A 65 -26.33 -10.71 5.96
CA THR A 65 -27.65 -10.72 6.63
C THR A 65 -27.66 -11.43 7.98
N TYR A 66 -26.95 -12.55 8.12
CA TYR A 66 -27.11 -13.45 9.29
C TYR A 66 -25.95 -13.39 10.28
N SER A 67 -24.80 -12.83 9.93
CA SER A 67 -23.61 -12.85 10.80
C SER A 67 -23.86 -12.26 12.20
N SER A 68 -24.59 -11.14 12.31
CA SER A 68 -24.89 -10.54 13.61
C SER A 68 -25.72 -11.49 14.48
N THR A 69 -26.81 -12.01 13.92
CA THR A 69 -27.70 -12.94 14.64
C THR A 69 -26.99 -14.23 15.03
N PHE A 70 -26.05 -14.70 14.21
CA PHE A 70 -25.23 -15.86 14.50
C PHE A 70 -24.34 -15.65 15.73
N PHE A 71 -23.62 -14.53 15.81
CA PHE A 71 -22.78 -14.23 16.97
C PHE A 71 -23.58 -13.96 18.24
N LEU A 72 -24.78 -13.38 18.13
CA LEU A 72 -25.68 -13.22 19.28
C LEU A 72 -26.12 -14.57 19.84
N LYS A 73 -26.59 -15.49 18.99
CA LYS A 73 -26.98 -16.85 19.41
C LYS A 73 -25.80 -17.62 20.02
N LEU A 74 -24.60 -17.48 19.45
CA LEU A 74 -23.40 -18.08 20.03
C LEU A 74 -23.12 -17.54 21.44
N TYR A 75 -23.32 -16.25 21.67
CA TYR A 75 -23.21 -15.67 23.02
C TYR A 75 -24.25 -16.26 23.98
N GLU A 76 -25.52 -16.34 23.55
CA GLU A 76 -26.61 -16.88 24.38
C GLU A 76 -26.36 -18.34 24.78
N VAL A 77 -25.81 -19.16 23.87
CA VAL A 77 -25.54 -20.59 24.13
C VAL A 77 -24.25 -20.79 24.94
N SER A 78 -23.17 -20.07 24.61
CA SER A 78 -21.85 -20.30 25.22
C SER A 78 -21.57 -19.46 26.47
N GLY A 79 -22.29 -18.35 26.67
CA GLY A 79 -22.01 -17.34 27.69
C GLY A 79 -20.72 -16.54 27.46
N MET A 80 -19.98 -16.77 26.37
CA MET A 80 -18.66 -16.16 26.16
C MET A 80 -18.77 -14.70 25.69
N LEU A 81 -18.26 -13.76 26.49
CA LEU A 81 -18.28 -12.32 26.22
C LEU A 81 -17.66 -11.91 24.87
N ILE A 82 -16.77 -12.72 24.30
CA ILE A 82 -16.16 -12.43 23.00
C ILE A 82 -17.20 -12.36 21.87
N PHE A 83 -18.20 -13.23 21.89
CA PHE A 83 -19.23 -13.26 20.83
C PHE A 83 -20.15 -12.05 20.90
N SER A 84 -20.49 -11.59 22.11
CA SER A 84 -21.19 -10.32 22.32
C SER A 84 -20.39 -9.12 21.79
N LYS A 85 -19.07 -9.08 22.05
CA LYS A 85 -18.19 -8.02 21.50
C LYS A 85 -18.12 -8.04 19.98
N ILE A 86 -18.09 -9.22 19.37
CA ILE A 86 -18.12 -9.39 17.92
C ILE A 86 -19.47 -8.90 17.37
N TYR A 87 -20.58 -9.28 17.99
CA TYR A 87 -21.92 -8.81 17.61
C TYR A 87 -22.01 -7.28 17.54
N PHE A 88 -21.55 -6.57 18.59
CA PHE A 88 -21.54 -5.10 18.59
C PHE A 88 -20.56 -4.48 17.59
N ASN A 89 -19.54 -5.21 17.13
CA ASN A 89 -18.52 -4.73 16.21
C ASN A 89 -18.49 -5.54 14.91
N ASN A 90 -19.65 -6.02 14.45
CA ASN A 90 -19.74 -7.00 13.39
C ASN A 90 -19.49 -6.46 11.97
N TYR A 91 -19.11 -5.19 11.84
CA TYR A 91 -18.81 -4.56 10.56
C TYR A 91 -17.72 -5.29 9.76
N LEU A 92 -16.82 -6.02 10.42
CA LEU A 92 -15.77 -6.78 9.76
C LEU A 92 -16.34 -7.96 8.94
N PHE A 93 -17.27 -8.73 9.53
CA PHE A 93 -17.88 -9.86 8.82
C PHE A 93 -18.82 -9.39 7.72
N ILE A 94 -19.57 -8.30 7.95
CA ILE A 94 -20.42 -7.69 6.92
C ILE A 94 -19.58 -7.24 5.72
N ARG A 95 -18.47 -6.51 5.97
CA ARG A 95 -17.54 -6.11 4.91
C ARG A 95 -16.89 -7.29 4.19
N LEU A 96 -16.62 -8.39 4.90
CA LEU A 96 -16.14 -9.61 4.27
C LEU A 96 -17.21 -10.20 3.33
N GLY A 97 -18.48 -10.12 3.74
CA GLY A 97 -19.62 -10.45 2.89
C GLY A 97 -19.64 -9.62 1.60
N ASP A 98 -19.49 -8.30 1.71
CA ASP A 98 -19.39 -7.40 0.54
C ASP A 98 -18.25 -7.82 -0.40
N VAL A 99 -17.07 -8.13 0.16
CA VAL A 99 -15.92 -8.58 -0.62
C VAL A 99 -16.22 -9.88 -1.37
N PHE A 100 -16.89 -10.86 -0.75
CA PHE A 100 -17.27 -12.09 -1.44
C PHE A 100 -18.29 -11.88 -2.55
N LEU A 101 -19.28 -11.01 -2.34
CA LEU A 101 -20.27 -10.66 -3.36
C LEU A 101 -19.62 -9.94 -4.55
N VAL A 102 -18.77 -8.94 -4.29
CA VAL A 102 -18.02 -8.22 -5.34
C VAL A 102 -17.08 -9.18 -6.08
N PHE A 103 -16.44 -10.10 -5.37
CA PHE A 103 -15.56 -11.08 -6.01
C PHE A 103 -16.34 -12.08 -6.89
N ALA A 104 -17.50 -12.54 -6.44
CA ALA A 104 -18.41 -13.35 -7.25
C ALA A 104 -18.89 -12.59 -8.50
N LEU A 105 -19.22 -11.31 -8.35
CA LEU A 105 -19.61 -10.43 -9.46
C LEU A 105 -18.49 -10.29 -10.49
N PHE A 106 -17.24 -10.04 -10.07
CA PHE A 106 -16.12 -9.96 -11.01
C PHE A 106 -15.86 -11.28 -11.73
N MET A 107 -16.04 -12.41 -11.06
CA MET A 107 -15.92 -13.73 -11.70
C MET A 107 -17.04 -13.98 -12.74
N LEU A 108 -18.24 -13.46 -12.50
CA LEU A 108 -19.33 -13.50 -13.49
C LEU A 108 -18.93 -12.73 -14.76
N PHE A 109 -18.33 -11.54 -14.59
CA PHE A 109 -17.85 -10.70 -15.69
C PHE A 109 -16.45 -11.06 -16.20
N ARG A 110 -15.87 -12.20 -15.80
CA ARG A 110 -14.48 -12.56 -16.13
C ARG A 110 -14.19 -12.53 -17.63
N ARG A 111 -15.18 -12.86 -18.48
CA ARG A 111 -15.02 -12.87 -19.94
C ARG A 111 -14.66 -11.49 -20.48
N PHE A 112 -15.20 -10.42 -19.88
CA PHE A 112 -14.90 -9.04 -20.26
C PHE A 112 -13.58 -8.54 -19.64
N MET A 113 -13.25 -9.03 -18.44
CA MET A 113 -12.07 -8.61 -17.69
C MET A 113 -10.75 -9.26 -18.15
N ASN A 114 -10.81 -10.27 -19.03
CA ASN A 114 -9.64 -10.98 -19.54
C ASN A 114 -8.85 -10.22 -20.63
N HIS A 115 -9.21 -8.97 -20.94
CA HIS A 115 -8.45 -8.16 -21.88
C HIS A 115 -7.08 -7.79 -21.30
N ARG A 116 -6.00 -7.96 -22.09
CA ARG A 116 -4.61 -7.77 -21.63
C ARG A 116 -4.37 -6.40 -20.98
N THR A 117 -4.93 -5.33 -21.55
CA THR A 117 -4.79 -3.97 -21.00
C THR A 117 -5.45 -3.83 -19.64
N ILE A 118 -6.66 -4.39 -19.45
CA ILE A 118 -7.39 -4.30 -18.18
C ILE A 118 -6.62 -5.02 -17.08
N LEU A 119 -6.12 -6.21 -17.37
CA LEU A 119 -5.28 -6.97 -16.44
C LEU A 119 -4.00 -6.20 -16.07
N ARG A 120 -3.36 -5.55 -17.04
CA ARG A 120 -2.14 -4.77 -16.80
C ARG A 120 -2.41 -3.55 -15.92
N ILE A 121 -3.52 -2.85 -16.14
CA ILE A 121 -3.95 -1.73 -15.27
C ILE A 121 -4.14 -2.23 -13.83
N GLY A 122 -4.82 -3.36 -13.64
CA GLY A 122 -5.03 -3.96 -12.31
C GLY A 122 -3.73 -4.37 -11.61
N GLN A 123 -2.74 -4.87 -12.36
CA GLN A 123 -1.41 -5.22 -11.84
C GLN A 123 -0.55 -4.00 -11.50
N SER A 124 -0.82 -2.84 -12.10
CA SER A 124 -0.06 -1.60 -11.91
C SER A 124 -0.70 -0.61 -10.93
N THR A 125 -1.66 -1.04 -10.13
CA THR A 125 -2.44 -0.17 -9.21
C THR A 125 -1.58 0.65 -8.25
N LEU A 126 -0.54 0.08 -7.65
CA LEU A 126 0.39 0.82 -6.78
C LEU A 126 1.10 1.94 -7.55
N SER A 127 1.55 1.66 -8.77
CA SER A 127 2.26 2.63 -9.60
C SER A 127 1.32 3.75 -10.07
N ILE A 128 0.08 3.41 -10.43
CA ILE A 128 -0.99 4.38 -10.71
C ILE A 128 -1.21 5.29 -9.50
N TYR A 129 -1.35 4.70 -8.31
CA TYR A 129 -1.56 5.46 -7.07
C TYR A 129 -0.41 6.44 -6.79
N VAL A 130 0.85 5.98 -6.89
CA VAL A 130 2.02 6.83 -6.65
C VAL A 130 2.08 7.99 -7.66
N ILE A 131 1.91 7.71 -8.95
CA ILE A 131 1.93 8.75 -10.00
C ILE A 131 0.75 9.72 -9.84
N HIS A 132 -0.43 9.21 -9.52
CA HIS A 132 -1.59 10.03 -9.17
C HIS A 132 -1.25 10.99 -8.03
N TYR A 133 -0.64 10.50 -6.95
CA TYR A 133 -0.32 11.32 -5.79
C TYR A 133 0.71 12.41 -6.14
N ILE A 134 1.72 12.06 -6.94
CA ILE A 134 2.74 13.01 -7.44
C ILE A 134 2.10 14.11 -8.28
N ILE A 135 1.24 13.77 -9.25
CA ILE A 135 0.68 14.77 -10.17
C ILE A 135 -0.40 15.62 -9.48
N LEU A 136 -1.30 14.99 -8.72
CA LEU A 136 -2.41 15.70 -8.09
C LEU A 136 -1.94 16.54 -6.91
N TYR A 137 -1.18 15.95 -5.98
CA TYR A 137 -0.79 16.62 -4.74
C TYR A 137 0.64 17.18 -4.77
N GLY A 138 1.45 16.84 -5.78
CA GLY A 138 2.82 17.32 -5.84
C GLY A 138 3.71 16.67 -4.79
N SER A 139 3.54 15.40 -4.45
CA SER A 139 4.13 14.78 -3.25
C SER A 139 5.64 14.94 -3.06
N PHE A 140 6.39 15.15 -4.14
CA PHE A 140 7.85 15.39 -4.08
C PHE A 140 8.24 16.87 -4.14
N THR A 141 7.42 17.72 -4.76
CA THR A 141 7.78 19.13 -5.07
C THR A 141 6.87 20.14 -4.37
N GLY A 142 5.76 19.72 -3.80
CA GLY A 142 4.66 20.55 -3.31
C GLY A 142 3.82 21.20 -4.43
N LEU A 143 4.21 21.06 -5.70
CA LEU A 143 3.59 21.73 -6.85
C LEU A 143 2.69 20.78 -7.63
N GLY A 144 1.59 20.36 -7.01
CA GLY A 144 0.57 19.51 -7.64
C GLY A 144 -0.58 20.30 -8.26
N LEU A 145 -1.37 19.65 -9.12
CA LEU A 145 -2.60 20.25 -9.68
C LEU A 145 -3.55 20.77 -8.58
N TYR A 146 -3.59 20.11 -7.42
CA TYR A 146 -4.36 20.54 -6.26
C TYR A 146 -3.98 21.95 -5.81
N TYR A 147 -2.70 22.30 -5.78
CA TYR A 147 -2.29 23.63 -5.36
C TYR A 147 -2.85 24.74 -6.26
N PHE A 148 -2.94 24.50 -7.57
CA PHE A 148 -3.34 25.50 -8.57
C PHE A 148 -4.84 25.50 -8.88
N LEU A 149 -5.48 24.33 -8.88
CA LEU A 149 -6.84 24.12 -9.42
C LEU A 149 -7.87 23.79 -8.34
N ASN A 150 -7.47 23.72 -7.07
CA ASN A 150 -8.39 23.40 -6.00
C ASN A 150 -9.48 24.47 -5.85
N HIS A 151 -10.75 24.04 -5.87
CA HIS A 151 -11.95 24.88 -5.73
C HIS A 151 -12.10 25.99 -6.78
N SER A 152 -11.30 26.00 -7.85
CA SER A 152 -11.37 27.02 -8.92
C SER A 152 -12.04 26.51 -10.21
N LEU A 153 -12.24 25.20 -10.35
CA LEU A 153 -12.84 24.58 -11.54
C LEU A 153 -14.36 24.43 -11.42
N SER A 154 -15.09 24.66 -12.51
CA SER A 154 -16.52 24.32 -12.60
C SER A 154 -16.72 22.79 -12.61
N PRO A 155 -17.87 22.27 -12.15
CA PRO A 155 -18.12 20.82 -12.09
C PRO A 155 -17.91 20.10 -13.42
N ILE A 156 -18.31 20.72 -14.54
CA ILE A 156 -18.18 20.13 -15.88
C ILE A 156 -16.71 19.99 -16.27
N ILE A 157 -15.91 21.04 -16.02
CA ILE A 157 -14.46 21.04 -16.31
C ILE A 157 -13.74 20.05 -15.38
N ALA A 158 -14.15 19.99 -14.11
CA ALA A 158 -13.59 19.05 -13.14
C ALA A 158 -13.84 17.58 -13.53
N ILE A 159 -15.04 17.25 -13.99
CA ILE A 159 -15.39 15.89 -14.47
C ILE A 159 -14.55 15.53 -15.70
N ALA A 160 -14.50 16.41 -16.70
CA ALA A 160 -13.69 16.18 -17.89
C ALA A 160 -12.20 16.05 -17.55
N GLY A 161 -11.70 16.94 -16.68
CA GLY A 161 -10.33 16.91 -16.17
C GLY A 161 -10.01 15.62 -15.41
N ALA A 162 -10.96 15.09 -14.63
CA ALA A 162 -10.78 13.83 -13.91
C ALA A 162 -10.60 12.64 -14.87
N PHE A 163 -11.37 12.57 -15.96
CA PHE A 163 -11.19 11.52 -16.97
C PHE A 163 -9.82 11.60 -17.65
N VAL A 164 -9.42 12.82 -18.06
CA VAL A 164 -8.09 13.05 -18.65
C VAL A 164 -6.98 12.69 -17.67
N PHE A 165 -7.13 13.07 -16.41
CA PHE A 165 -6.18 12.79 -15.36
C PHE A 165 -6.04 11.29 -15.07
N ILE A 166 -7.14 10.54 -15.00
CA ILE A 166 -7.12 9.07 -14.86
C ILE A 166 -6.43 8.43 -16.06
N LEU A 167 -6.70 8.90 -17.28
CA LEU A 167 -6.06 8.39 -18.49
C LEU A 167 -4.54 8.62 -18.45
N ILE A 168 -4.11 9.85 -18.15
CA ILE A 168 -2.68 10.21 -18.08
C ILE A 168 -1.96 9.38 -17.02
N THR A 169 -2.48 9.35 -15.79
CA THR A 169 -1.86 8.61 -14.68
C THR A 169 -1.76 7.11 -14.99
N THR A 170 -2.78 6.54 -15.62
CA THR A 170 -2.79 5.14 -16.04
C THR A 170 -1.77 4.86 -17.13
N VAL A 171 -1.73 5.66 -18.19
CA VAL A 171 -0.77 5.50 -19.30
C VAL A 171 0.67 5.63 -18.80
N LEU A 172 0.95 6.64 -17.97
CA LEU A 172 2.28 6.83 -17.37
C LEU A 172 2.68 5.65 -16.49
N ALA A 173 1.76 5.13 -15.67
CA ALA A 173 2.03 3.97 -14.83
C ALA A 173 2.33 2.71 -15.63
N LEU A 174 1.58 2.46 -16.71
CA LEU A 174 1.83 1.32 -17.59
C LEU A 174 3.20 1.43 -18.28
N ARG A 175 3.56 2.61 -18.80
CA ARG A 175 4.88 2.85 -19.39
C ARG A 175 6.00 2.72 -18.37
N TYR A 176 5.79 3.16 -17.13
CA TYR A 176 6.74 2.97 -16.04
C TYR A 176 6.94 1.49 -15.74
N GLU A 177 5.88 0.70 -15.58
CA GLU A 177 6.01 -0.74 -15.30
C GLU A 177 6.68 -1.50 -16.45
N GLU A 178 6.45 -1.12 -17.71
CA GLU A 178 7.14 -1.70 -18.87
C GLU A 178 8.65 -1.42 -18.87
N ASN A 179 9.07 -0.24 -18.43
CA ASN A 179 10.47 0.20 -18.47
C ASN A 179 11.21 0.07 -17.13
N LYS A 180 10.53 -0.42 -16.08
CA LYS A 180 11.04 -0.49 -14.71
C LYS A 180 12.37 -1.21 -14.58
N ALA A 181 12.57 -2.30 -15.33
CA ALA A 181 13.82 -3.05 -15.32
C ALA A 181 14.99 -2.21 -15.88
N LEU A 182 14.78 -1.55 -17.02
CA LEU A 182 15.76 -0.67 -17.65
C LEU A 182 16.08 0.53 -16.76
N LEU A 183 15.07 1.18 -16.18
CA LEU A 183 15.23 2.31 -15.26
C LEU A 183 16.05 1.92 -14.03
N LYS A 184 15.77 0.76 -13.43
CA LYS A 184 16.54 0.24 -12.28
C LYS A 184 17.99 -0.05 -12.65
N GLN A 185 18.24 -0.61 -13.83
CA GLN A 185 19.60 -0.86 -14.30
C GLN A 185 20.37 0.44 -14.56
N GLN A 186 19.74 1.43 -15.18
CA GLN A 186 20.34 2.75 -15.41
C GLN A 186 20.65 3.45 -14.09
N LEU A 187 19.71 3.43 -13.14
CA LEU A 187 19.91 3.99 -11.80
C LEU A 187 21.06 3.29 -11.06
N TYR A 188 21.11 1.96 -11.10
CA TYR A 188 22.19 1.20 -10.47
C TYR A 188 23.55 1.53 -11.10
N LYS A 189 23.63 1.62 -12.43
CA LYS A 189 24.85 2.04 -13.13
C LYS A 189 25.26 3.45 -12.73
N ALA A 190 24.32 4.40 -12.70
CA ALA A 190 24.58 5.79 -12.31
C ALA A 190 25.08 5.88 -10.86
N LEU A 191 24.43 5.17 -9.93
CA LEU A 191 24.87 5.10 -8.53
C LEU A 191 26.26 4.48 -8.39
N LYS A 192 26.55 3.40 -9.13
CA LYS A 192 27.87 2.76 -9.10
C LYS A 192 28.96 3.66 -9.67
N VAL A 193 28.69 4.39 -10.77
CA VAL A 193 29.61 5.38 -11.32
C VAL A 193 29.83 6.52 -10.32
N GLY A 194 28.78 6.99 -9.66
CA GLY A 194 28.87 7.98 -8.59
C GLY A 194 29.73 7.50 -7.43
N GLN A 195 29.50 6.29 -6.95
CA GLN A 195 30.30 5.65 -5.88
C GLN A 195 31.76 5.54 -6.27
N LEU A 196 32.08 5.03 -7.47
CA LEU A 196 33.45 4.92 -7.96
C LEU A 196 34.13 6.29 -8.11
N LYS A 197 33.39 7.31 -8.56
CA LYS A 197 33.92 8.68 -8.65
C LYS A 197 34.20 9.27 -7.27
N VAL A 198 33.34 9.02 -6.29
CA VAL A 198 33.52 9.42 -4.89
C VAL A 198 34.71 8.69 -4.26
N GLU A 199 34.85 7.39 -4.49
CA GLU A 199 35.96 6.57 -3.99
C GLU A 199 37.30 7.02 -4.60
N ASN A 200 37.35 7.25 -5.91
CA ASN A 200 38.54 7.77 -6.59
C ASN A 200 38.90 9.17 -6.09
N TRP A 201 37.92 10.06 -5.90
CA TRP A 201 38.14 11.38 -5.31
C TRP A 201 38.66 11.27 -3.86
N LEU A 202 38.08 10.38 -3.04
CA LEU A 202 38.53 10.13 -1.67
C LEU A 202 39.98 9.66 -1.62
N ASN A 203 40.38 8.78 -2.54
CA ASN A 203 41.73 8.22 -2.60
C ASN A 203 42.78 9.19 -3.17
N GLN A 204 42.41 10.09 -4.09
CA GLN A 204 43.35 11.03 -4.72
C GLN A 204 43.48 12.37 -3.95
N GLU A 205 42.37 12.97 -3.53
CA GLU A 205 42.35 14.33 -2.94
C GLU A 205 41.58 14.42 -1.60
N GLY A 206 40.71 13.44 -1.32
CA GLY A 206 39.82 13.47 -0.16
C GLY A 206 40.50 13.09 1.16
N GLN A 207 41.50 12.21 1.17
CA GLN A 207 42.21 11.83 2.40
C GLN A 207 42.84 13.00 3.17
N PRO A 208 43.63 13.91 2.54
CA PRO A 208 44.22 15.05 3.26
C PRO A 208 43.16 16.07 3.70
N THR A 209 42.11 16.30 2.91
CA THR A 209 41.04 17.26 3.21
C THR A 209 40.09 16.75 4.31
N LEU A 210 39.74 15.46 4.33
CA LEU A 210 39.00 14.83 5.44
C LEU A 210 39.80 14.85 6.73
N LYS A 211 41.10 14.52 6.69
CA LYS A 211 41.97 14.61 7.86
C LYS A 211 42.06 16.04 8.39
N ALA A 212 42.22 17.03 7.51
CA ALA A 212 42.21 18.45 7.89
C ALA A 212 40.85 18.87 8.50
N PHE A 213 39.73 18.40 7.95
CA PHE A 213 38.39 18.68 8.48
C PHE A 213 38.16 18.05 9.85
N ILE A 214 38.56 16.79 10.06
CA ILE A 214 38.47 16.08 11.34
C ILE A 214 39.34 16.78 12.41
N ILE A 215 40.58 17.17 12.05
CA ILE A 215 41.45 17.91 12.96
C ILE A 215 40.83 19.25 13.33
N LYS A 216 40.31 20.01 12.35
CA LYS A 216 39.71 21.33 12.57
C LYS A 216 38.41 21.26 13.39
N THR A 217 37.57 20.25 13.17
CA THR A 217 36.36 20.01 13.97
C THR A 217 36.69 19.52 15.37
N LYS A 218 37.68 18.63 15.54
CA LYS A 218 38.19 18.21 16.86
C LYS A 218 38.76 19.39 17.65
N LEU A 219 39.54 20.26 17.00
CA LEU A 219 40.07 21.50 17.60
C LEU A 219 38.94 22.48 17.96
N GLY A 220 37.94 22.63 17.09
CA GLY A 220 36.75 23.43 17.36
C GLY A 220 35.97 22.92 18.56
N LEU A 221 35.73 21.61 18.64
CA LEU A 221 35.08 20.95 19.78
C LEU A 221 35.90 21.10 21.07
N MET A 222 37.21 20.89 21.03
CA MET A 222 38.07 21.06 22.21
C MET A 222 38.12 22.51 22.72
N ARG A 223 38.06 23.49 21.82
CA ARG A 223 37.91 24.92 22.16
C ARG A 223 36.53 25.24 22.73
N LEU A 224 35.46 24.67 22.15
CA LEU A 224 34.08 24.84 22.61
C LEU A 224 33.89 24.25 24.02
N PHE A 225 34.51 23.11 24.30
CA PHE A 225 34.47 22.42 25.59
C PHE A 225 35.56 22.85 26.57
N ARG A 226 36.35 23.90 26.25
CA ARG A 226 37.34 24.50 27.16
C ARG A 226 38.34 23.50 27.75
N MET A 227 38.69 22.45 26.99
CA MET A 227 39.64 21.40 27.39
C MET A 227 41.10 21.69 26.97
N VAL A 228 41.35 22.86 26.39
CA VAL A 228 42.70 23.35 26.07
C VAL A 228 42.92 24.64 26.83
N LYS A 229 43.82 24.61 27.82
CA LYS A 229 44.49 25.80 28.35
C LYS A 229 45.55 26.20 27.30
N ASN A 230 45.63 27.50 27.02
CA ASN A 230 46.66 28.09 26.15
C ASN A 230 48.06 27.59 26.49
#